data_AF-A0A2T6KTJ0-F1
#
_entry.id   AF-A0A2T6KTJ0-F1
#
_cell.length_a   1.000
_cell.length_b   1.000
_cell.length_c   1.000
_cell.angle_alpha   90.00
_cell.angle_beta   90.00
_cell.angle_gamma   90.00
#
_symmetry.space_group_name_H-M   'P 1'
#
loop_
_entity.id
_entity.type
_entity.pdbx_description
1 polymer ?
#
loop_
_entity_poly.entity_id
_entity_poly.type
_entity_poly.pdbx_seq_one_letter_code
_entity_poly.pdbx_strand_id
1 'polypeptide(L)'
;MRAWTLAVGAGRETDSVLAELHTLETRYAELQRLLRGGQVQVQQAAARRESKTALLRMFESTFVPGLLQTADYARYRFAQSARVFGRRVPIEDAVGERMKRQEILYDRTRAFHVVITEPVLHYALSPPDVMLGQLDRIMSLATLPNVRLGVIPVDAEWAIAPAHGFWVYDDRLVVVETFAAELNLSQAAEIELYTKIFETLALDAVYDRRARTLIAKAADAVEDRLRGNPETPDEKL
;
A
#
# COMPACT_ATOMS: atom_id res chain seq x y z
N MET A 1 -8.32 27.08 -20.83
CA MET A 1 -7.93 25.99 -21.75
C MET A 1 -8.53 26.17 -23.15
N ARG A 2 -9.86 26.24 -23.34
CA ARG A 2 -10.47 26.63 -24.65
C ARG A 2 -9.93 27.92 -25.27
N ALA A 3 -9.78 28.97 -24.46
CA ALA A 3 -9.21 30.24 -24.92
C ALA A 3 -7.74 30.11 -25.37
N TRP A 4 -7.00 29.14 -24.83
CA TRP A 4 -5.60 28.89 -25.17
C TRP A 4 -5.47 28.04 -26.43
N THR A 5 -6.27 26.98 -26.60
CA THR A 5 -6.27 26.14 -27.81
C THR A 5 -6.70 26.92 -29.06
N LEU A 6 -7.66 27.85 -28.90
CA LEU A 6 -8.04 28.80 -29.95
C LEU A 6 -6.92 29.81 -30.26
N ALA A 7 -6.20 30.28 -29.23
CA ALA A 7 -5.11 31.25 -29.41
C ALA A 7 -3.87 30.66 -30.11
N VAL A 8 -3.60 29.36 -29.97
CA VAL A 8 -2.46 28.68 -30.61
C VAL A 8 -2.80 27.98 -31.93
N GLY A 9 -4.03 28.14 -32.43
CA GLY A 9 -4.48 27.55 -33.71
C GLY A 9 -4.82 26.06 -33.65
N ALA A 10 -4.79 25.43 -32.48
CA ALA A 10 -5.16 24.02 -32.24
C ALA A 10 -6.66 23.86 -31.97
N GLY A 11 -7.50 24.59 -32.72
CA GLY A 11 -8.94 24.62 -32.50
C GLY A 11 -9.61 23.26 -32.68
N ARG A 12 -9.10 22.44 -33.62
CA ARG A 12 -9.64 21.10 -33.95
C ARG A 12 -9.35 20.06 -32.88
N GLU A 13 -8.29 20.26 -32.11
CA GLU A 13 -7.83 19.36 -31.04
C GLU A 13 -8.44 19.74 -29.69
N THR A 14 -9.13 20.87 -29.58
CA THR A 14 -9.68 21.41 -28.32
C THR A 14 -10.53 20.39 -27.57
N ASP A 15 -11.42 19.68 -28.25
CA ASP A 15 -12.28 18.69 -27.60
C ASP A 15 -11.51 17.43 -27.18
N SER A 16 -10.48 17.03 -27.92
CA SER A 16 -9.58 15.92 -27.55
C SER A 16 -8.75 16.26 -26.31
N VAL A 17 -8.15 17.45 -26.30
CA VAL A 17 -7.34 17.91 -25.15
C VAL A 17 -8.22 18.16 -23.93
N LEU A 18 -9.49 18.60 -24.10
CA LEU A 18 -10.45 18.71 -23.01
C LEU A 18 -10.90 17.35 -22.50
N ALA A 19 -11.09 16.37 -23.38
CA ALA A 19 -11.42 15.00 -22.98
C ALA A 19 -10.25 14.34 -22.22
N GLU A 20 -9.01 14.57 -22.64
CA GLU A 20 -7.80 14.12 -21.94
C GLU A 20 -7.64 14.83 -20.59
N LEU A 21 -7.81 16.14 -20.54
CA LEU A 21 -7.78 16.89 -19.28
C LEU A 21 -8.88 16.42 -18.34
N HIS A 22 -10.10 16.23 -18.84
CA HIS A 22 -11.21 15.73 -18.03
C HIS A 22 -10.96 14.30 -17.55
N THR A 23 -10.35 13.45 -18.39
CA THR A 23 -9.93 12.10 -18.02
C THR A 23 -8.87 12.14 -16.92
N LEU A 24 -7.88 13.04 -17.04
CA LEU A 24 -6.84 13.25 -16.04
C LEU A 24 -7.45 13.76 -14.72
N GLU A 25 -8.25 14.81 -14.77
CA GLU A 25 -8.98 15.38 -13.62
C GLU A 25 -9.87 14.34 -12.95
N THR A 26 -10.57 13.51 -13.72
CA THR A 26 -11.40 12.42 -13.20
C THR A 26 -10.54 11.34 -12.51
N ARG A 27 -9.40 10.96 -13.11
CA ARG A 27 -8.43 10.03 -12.51
C ARG A 27 -7.80 10.58 -11.22
N TYR A 28 -7.62 11.89 -11.09
CA TYR A 28 -7.12 12.54 -9.86
C TYR A 28 -8.22 12.77 -8.79
N ALA A 29 -9.49 12.90 -9.18
CA ALA A 29 -10.57 13.34 -8.29
C ALA A 29 -11.25 12.24 -7.46
N GLU A 30 -11.10 10.96 -7.84
CA GLU A 30 -11.83 9.86 -7.19
C GLU A 30 -11.43 9.66 -5.72
N LEU A 31 -10.13 9.71 -5.39
CA LEU A 31 -9.70 9.59 -4.00
C LEU A 31 -10.04 10.85 -3.19
N GLN A 32 -9.93 12.05 -3.76
CA GLN A 32 -10.38 13.27 -3.06
C GLN A 32 -11.87 13.17 -2.68
N ARG A 33 -12.69 12.55 -3.53
CA ARG A 33 -14.09 12.26 -3.23
C ARG A 33 -14.26 11.20 -2.14
N LEU A 34 -13.51 10.10 -2.17
CA LEU A 34 -13.55 9.05 -1.14
C LEU A 34 -13.00 9.53 0.22
N LEU A 35 -11.92 10.32 0.21
CA LEU A 35 -11.31 10.90 1.41
C LEU A 35 -12.19 11.98 2.05
N ARG A 36 -12.98 12.72 1.26
CA ARG A 36 -14.07 13.57 1.79
C ARG A 36 -15.12 12.73 2.52
N GLY A 37 -15.31 11.48 2.10
CA GLY A 37 -16.15 10.50 2.77
C GLY A 37 -15.49 9.74 3.93
N GLY A 38 -14.20 9.99 4.21
CA GLY A 38 -13.45 9.40 5.33
C GLY A 38 -12.78 8.05 5.02
N GLN A 39 -11.87 7.63 5.90
CA GLN A 39 -11.08 6.40 5.74
C GLN A 39 -11.93 5.13 5.72
N VAL A 40 -13.10 5.14 6.36
CA VAL A 40 -14.09 4.05 6.29
C VAL A 40 -14.49 3.75 4.84
N GLN A 41 -14.83 4.78 4.05
CA GLN A 41 -15.23 4.58 2.65
C GLN A 41 -14.09 4.07 1.78
N VAL A 42 -12.85 4.50 2.07
CA VAL A 42 -11.64 4.00 1.40
C VAL A 42 -11.45 2.51 1.69
N GLN A 43 -11.55 2.08 2.95
CA GLN A 43 -11.43 0.65 3.31
C GLN A 43 -12.54 -0.18 2.65
N GLN A 44 -13.78 0.31 2.65
CA GLN A 44 -14.90 -0.39 1.99
C GLN A 44 -14.75 -0.46 0.46
N ALA A 45 -14.21 0.59 -0.17
CA ALA A 45 -13.93 0.58 -1.62
C ALA A 45 -12.86 -0.45 -1.98
N ALA A 46 -11.78 -0.51 -1.21
CA ALA A 46 -10.75 -1.52 -1.37
C ALA A 46 -11.30 -2.93 -1.16
N ALA A 47 -12.07 -3.16 -0.09
CA ALA A 47 -12.71 -4.46 0.18
C ALA A 47 -13.58 -4.95 -1.00
N ARG A 48 -14.31 -4.04 -1.66
CA ARG A 48 -15.11 -4.38 -2.86
C ARG A 48 -14.26 -4.74 -4.09
N ARG A 49 -13.07 -4.18 -4.23
CA ARG A 49 -12.12 -4.53 -5.31
C ARG A 49 -11.52 -5.90 -5.03
N GLU A 50 -11.01 -6.08 -3.81
CA GLU A 50 -10.37 -7.31 -3.33
C GLU A 50 -11.34 -8.50 -3.41
N SER A 51 -12.61 -8.32 -3.03
CA SER A 51 -13.61 -9.40 -3.11
C SER A 51 -13.90 -9.88 -4.53
N LYS A 52 -13.59 -9.09 -5.55
CA LYS A 52 -13.75 -9.45 -6.97
C LYS A 52 -12.45 -9.93 -7.61
N THR A 53 -11.36 -10.02 -6.85
CA THR A 53 -10.01 -10.27 -7.35
C THR A 53 -9.56 -11.68 -7.01
N ALA A 54 -9.06 -12.42 -8.00
CA ALA A 54 -8.55 -13.77 -7.81
C ALA A 54 -7.06 -13.75 -7.43
N LEU A 55 -6.28 -12.86 -8.04
CA LEU A 55 -4.86 -12.66 -7.73
C LEU A 55 -4.59 -11.19 -7.44
N LEU A 56 -4.20 -10.91 -6.19
CA LEU A 56 -3.76 -9.58 -5.77
C LEU A 56 -2.24 -9.56 -5.63
N ARG A 57 -1.57 -8.73 -6.43
CA ARG A 57 -0.14 -8.46 -6.32
C ARG A 57 0.06 -7.13 -5.61
N MET A 58 0.91 -7.08 -4.59
CA MET A 58 1.15 -5.86 -3.81
C MET A 58 2.66 -5.62 -3.73
N PHE A 59 3.11 -4.48 -4.23
CA PHE A 59 4.47 -4.00 -3.99
C PHE A 59 4.43 -2.81 -3.02
N GLU A 60 5.21 -2.88 -1.95
CA GLU A 60 5.38 -1.75 -1.01
C GLU A 60 6.84 -1.54 -0.60
N SER A 61 7.30 -0.29 -0.68
CA SER A 61 8.66 0.10 -0.31
C SER A 61 8.77 0.96 0.95
N THR A 62 7.62 1.39 1.52
CA THR A 62 7.62 2.39 2.60
C THR A 62 6.78 2.02 3.82
N PHE A 63 5.83 1.08 3.71
CA PHE A 63 5.03 0.63 4.85
C PHE A 63 4.47 -0.78 4.64
N VAL A 64 4.00 -1.40 5.72
CA VAL A 64 3.36 -2.72 5.65
C VAL A 64 1.98 -2.59 4.97
N PRO A 65 1.67 -3.37 3.92
CA PRO A 65 0.37 -3.32 3.25
C PRO A 65 -0.78 -3.49 4.24
N GLY A 66 -1.87 -2.74 4.06
CA GLY A 66 -3.00 -2.73 5.01
C GLY A 66 -3.64 -4.11 5.28
N LEU A 67 -3.50 -5.06 4.35
CA LEU A 67 -3.95 -6.44 4.54
C LEU A 67 -3.09 -7.23 5.54
N LEU A 68 -1.82 -6.84 5.73
CA LEU A 68 -0.90 -7.52 6.65
C LEU A 68 -0.80 -6.83 8.02
N GLN A 69 -1.51 -5.71 8.24
CA GLN A 69 -1.37 -4.90 9.44
C GLN A 69 -2.03 -5.52 10.68
N THR A 70 -1.53 -5.24 11.88
CA THR A 70 -2.29 -5.40 13.12
C THR A 70 -3.24 -4.23 13.34
N ALA A 71 -4.22 -4.38 14.23
CA ALA A 71 -5.12 -3.29 14.60
C ALA A 71 -4.35 -2.09 15.18
N ASP A 72 -3.35 -2.35 16.02
CA ASP A 72 -2.55 -1.30 16.65
C ASP A 72 -1.67 -0.57 15.63
N TYR A 73 -0.99 -1.30 14.73
CA TYR A 73 -0.22 -0.67 13.66
C TYR A 73 -1.13 0.18 12.76
N ALA A 74 -2.31 -0.33 12.41
CA ALA A 74 -3.29 0.41 11.62
C ALA A 74 -3.74 1.71 12.32
N ARG A 75 -3.96 1.67 13.64
CA ARG A 75 -4.33 2.83 14.45
C ARG A 75 -3.26 3.93 14.37
N TYR A 76 -1.98 3.59 14.55
CA TYR A 76 -0.88 4.54 14.42
C TYR A 76 -0.80 5.15 13.02
N ARG A 77 -0.98 4.34 11.97
CA ARG A 77 -0.98 4.83 10.58
C ARG A 77 -2.14 5.79 10.30
N PHE A 78 -3.34 5.49 10.78
CA PHE A 78 -4.49 6.38 10.63
C PHE A 78 -4.32 7.67 11.44
N ALA A 79 -3.81 7.60 12.67
CA ALA A 79 -3.51 8.77 13.48
C ALA A 79 -2.47 9.68 12.80
N GLN A 80 -1.38 9.11 12.28
CA GLN A 80 -0.37 9.85 11.53
C GLN A 80 -0.97 10.54 10.30
N SER A 81 -1.81 9.83 9.53
CA SER A 81 -2.51 10.41 8.39
C SER A 81 -3.45 11.54 8.80
N ALA A 82 -4.20 11.38 9.90
CA ALA A 82 -5.11 12.42 10.39
C ALA A 82 -4.36 13.70 10.78
N ARG A 83 -3.21 13.55 11.45
CA ARG A 83 -2.33 14.64 11.87
C ARG A 83 -1.73 15.40 10.70
N VAL A 84 -1.15 14.68 9.72
CA VAL A 84 -0.43 15.30 8.59
C VAL A 84 -1.38 15.98 7.61
N PHE A 85 -2.53 15.37 7.33
CA PHE A 85 -3.47 15.88 6.33
C PHE A 85 -4.63 16.70 6.92
N GLY A 86 -4.63 16.94 8.23
CA GLY A 86 -5.64 17.77 8.92
C GLY A 86 -7.06 17.23 8.83
N ARG A 87 -7.24 15.89 8.83
CA ARG A 87 -8.55 15.25 8.64
C ARG A 87 -9.07 14.67 9.95
N ARG A 88 -10.35 14.91 10.24
CA ARG A 88 -11.07 14.13 11.27
C ARG A 88 -11.35 12.75 10.71
N VAL A 89 -10.69 11.75 11.26
CA VAL A 89 -10.93 10.34 10.93
C VAL A 89 -11.47 9.68 12.19
N PRO A 90 -12.65 9.04 12.16
CA PRO A 90 -13.04 8.08 13.18
C PRO A 90 -12.07 6.89 13.11
N ILE A 91 -10.98 6.96 13.88
CA ILE A 91 -9.85 6.03 13.75
C ILE A 91 -10.30 4.61 14.04
N GLU A 92 -11.08 4.39 15.09
CA GLU A 92 -11.56 3.06 15.47
C GLU A 92 -12.47 2.44 14.40
N ASP A 93 -13.36 3.22 13.78
CA ASP A 93 -14.19 2.71 12.69
C ASP A 93 -13.34 2.32 11.47
N ALA A 94 -12.34 3.14 11.14
CA ALA A 94 -11.41 2.86 10.04
C ALA A 94 -10.52 1.63 10.31
N VAL A 95 -10.09 1.45 11.57
CA VAL A 95 -9.37 0.25 12.02
C VAL A 95 -10.28 -0.96 11.92
N GLY A 96 -11.52 -0.87 12.40
CA GLY A 96 -12.51 -1.95 12.31
C GLY A 96 -12.75 -2.41 10.89
N GLU A 97 -12.96 -1.48 9.96
CA GLU A 97 -13.11 -1.79 8.53
C GLU A 97 -11.84 -2.42 7.93
N ARG A 98 -10.66 -1.93 8.32
CA ARG A 98 -9.40 -2.55 7.88
C ARG A 98 -9.26 -3.99 8.39
N MET A 99 -9.59 -4.24 9.65
CA MET A 99 -9.51 -5.59 10.23
C MET A 99 -10.51 -6.54 9.58
N LYS A 100 -11.75 -6.11 9.38
CA LYS A 100 -12.78 -6.88 8.65
C LYS A 100 -12.32 -7.21 7.23
N ARG A 101 -11.69 -6.26 6.54
CA ARG A 101 -11.15 -6.45 5.19
C ARG A 101 -10.08 -7.54 5.13
N GLN A 102 -9.30 -7.76 6.19
CA GLN A 102 -8.26 -8.79 6.24
C GLN A 102 -8.79 -10.22 6.25
N GLU A 103 -10.06 -10.44 6.56
CA GLU A 103 -10.69 -11.77 6.51
C GLU A 103 -10.53 -12.44 5.15
N ILE A 104 -10.40 -11.64 4.07
CA ILE A 104 -10.19 -12.14 2.71
C ILE A 104 -8.91 -12.96 2.54
N LEU A 105 -7.90 -12.77 3.39
CA LEU A 105 -6.66 -13.56 3.36
C LEU A 105 -6.91 -15.05 3.61
N TYR A 106 -8.01 -15.39 4.30
CA TYR A 106 -8.38 -16.76 4.61
C TYR A 106 -9.23 -17.42 3.52
N ASP A 107 -9.63 -16.67 2.49
CA ASP A 107 -10.32 -17.23 1.32
C ASP A 107 -9.33 -17.92 0.38
N ARG A 108 -9.34 -19.24 0.38
CA ARG A 108 -8.42 -20.09 -0.41
C ARG A 108 -8.68 -20.07 -1.91
N THR A 109 -9.76 -19.44 -2.38
CA THR A 109 -10.01 -19.24 -3.81
C THR A 109 -9.23 -18.06 -4.39
N ARG A 110 -8.53 -17.30 -3.54
CA ARG A 110 -7.76 -16.11 -3.90
C ARG A 110 -6.30 -16.29 -3.53
N ALA A 111 -5.42 -15.70 -4.32
CA ALA A 111 -3.98 -15.69 -4.10
C ALA A 111 -3.47 -14.27 -3.89
N PHE A 112 -2.49 -14.14 -3.01
CA PHE A 112 -1.84 -12.88 -2.67
C PHE A 112 -0.34 -13.03 -2.91
N HIS A 113 0.24 -12.21 -3.77
CA HIS A 113 1.68 -12.11 -3.94
C HIS A 113 2.12 -10.75 -3.43
N VAL A 114 2.75 -10.76 -2.27
CA VAL A 114 3.20 -9.55 -1.59
C VAL A 114 4.71 -9.47 -1.72
N VAL A 115 5.21 -8.35 -2.22
CA VAL A 115 6.64 -8.03 -2.24
C VAL A 115 6.84 -6.73 -1.47
N ILE A 116 7.65 -6.79 -0.43
CA ILE A 116 8.04 -5.59 0.32
C ILE A 116 9.55 -5.42 0.28
N THR A 117 10.04 -4.21 0.47
CA THR A 117 11.48 -3.97 0.65
C THR A 117 11.86 -4.18 2.11
N GLU A 118 13.03 -4.74 2.42
CA GLU A 118 13.50 -4.94 3.81
C GLU A 118 13.37 -3.67 4.69
N PRO A 119 13.64 -2.43 4.21
CA PRO A 119 13.40 -1.22 5.00
C PRO A 119 11.99 -1.07 5.59
N VAL A 120 10.96 -1.63 4.95
CA VAL A 120 9.57 -1.64 5.47
C VAL A 120 9.49 -2.27 6.86
N LEU A 121 10.34 -3.26 7.14
CA LEU A 121 10.41 -3.96 8.43
C LEU A 121 11.10 -3.12 9.51
N HIS A 122 11.86 -2.09 9.11
CA HIS A 122 12.69 -1.30 10.01
C HIS A 122 12.16 0.12 10.24
N TYR A 123 11.30 0.65 9.37
CA TYR A 123 10.71 1.98 9.58
C TYR A 123 9.93 2.05 10.90
N ALA A 124 10.32 2.98 11.78
CA ALA A 124 9.70 3.20 13.08
C ALA A 124 8.37 3.99 12.95
N LEU A 125 7.39 3.40 12.26
CA LEU A 125 6.07 4.00 12.02
C LEU A 125 5.11 3.84 13.20
N SER A 126 5.47 3.00 14.17
CA SER A 126 4.74 2.74 15.42
C SER A 126 5.74 2.51 16.56
N PRO A 127 5.30 2.59 17.83
CA PRO A 127 6.12 2.21 18.97
C PRO A 127 6.68 0.78 18.85
N PRO A 128 7.82 0.49 19.50
CA PRO A 128 8.52 -0.78 19.29
C PRO A 128 7.70 -2.03 19.65
N ASP A 129 6.89 -1.99 20.71
CA ASP A 129 5.98 -3.07 21.11
C ASP A 129 4.93 -3.37 20.01
N VAL A 130 4.36 -2.33 19.41
CA VAL A 130 3.44 -2.43 18.26
C VAL A 130 4.16 -2.98 17.03
N MET A 131 5.40 -2.56 16.79
CA MET A 131 6.23 -3.05 15.70
C MET A 131 6.54 -4.54 15.85
N LEU A 132 6.83 -5.03 17.06
CA LEU A 132 7.04 -6.47 17.31
C LEU A 132 5.79 -7.28 16.96
N GLY A 133 4.62 -6.86 17.45
CA GLY A 133 3.35 -7.49 17.10
C GLY A 133 3.07 -7.46 15.59
N GLN A 134 3.46 -6.37 14.91
CA GLN A 134 3.35 -6.26 13.46
C GLN A 134 4.27 -7.25 12.71
N LEU A 135 5.51 -7.43 13.15
CA LEU A 135 6.45 -8.37 12.53
C LEU A 135 6.01 -9.82 12.75
N ASP A 136 5.50 -10.14 13.95
CA ASP A 136 4.90 -11.45 14.24
C ASP A 136 3.69 -11.75 13.35
N ARG A 137 2.81 -10.75 13.14
CA ARG A 137 1.68 -10.86 12.22
C ARG A 137 2.12 -11.18 10.79
N ILE A 138 3.18 -10.53 10.29
CA ILE A 138 3.73 -10.80 8.96
C ILE A 138 4.26 -12.24 8.87
N MET A 139 5.02 -12.70 9.87
CA MET A 139 5.51 -14.08 9.92
C MET A 139 4.36 -15.09 9.90
N SER A 140 3.32 -14.85 10.70
CA SER A 140 2.13 -15.68 10.77
C SER A 140 1.39 -15.75 9.42
N LEU A 141 1.17 -14.60 8.76
CA LEU A 141 0.50 -14.55 7.46
C LEU A 141 1.32 -15.19 6.34
N ALA A 142 2.65 -15.14 6.42
CA ALA A 142 3.55 -15.83 5.49
C ALA A 142 3.52 -17.37 5.63
N THR A 143 2.69 -17.93 6.52
CA THR A 143 2.41 -19.38 6.59
C THR A 143 1.15 -19.79 5.82
N LEU A 144 0.32 -18.83 5.39
CA LEU A 144 -0.90 -19.14 4.65
C LEU A 144 -0.55 -19.66 3.24
N PRO A 145 -1.18 -20.75 2.77
CA PRO A 145 -0.83 -21.39 1.50
C PRO A 145 -1.11 -20.53 0.28
N ASN A 146 -1.98 -19.53 0.42
CA ASN A 146 -2.37 -18.59 -0.62
C ASN A 146 -1.68 -17.22 -0.50
N VAL A 147 -0.74 -17.06 0.44
CA VAL A 147 0.04 -15.83 0.62
C VAL A 147 1.51 -16.11 0.32
N ARG A 148 2.00 -15.53 -0.78
CA ARG A 148 3.41 -15.54 -1.16
C ARG A 148 4.05 -14.21 -0.77
N LEU A 149 4.85 -14.22 0.30
CA LEU A 149 5.57 -13.04 0.77
C LEU A 149 7.04 -13.06 0.33
N GLY A 150 7.42 -12.07 -0.47
CA GLY A 150 8.80 -11.75 -0.83
C GLY A 150 9.30 -10.51 -0.08
N VAL A 151 10.57 -10.53 0.30
CA VAL A 151 11.27 -9.38 0.88
C VAL A 151 12.48 -9.07 0.00
N ILE A 152 12.60 -7.85 -0.53
CA ILE A 152 13.79 -7.41 -1.27
C ILE A 152 14.84 -6.94 -0.27
N PRO A 153 16.00 -7.63 -0.13
CA PRO A 153 17.05 -7.25 0.79
C PRO A 153 17.62 -5.84 0.51
N VAL A 154 18.16 -5.18 1.54
CA VAL A 154 18.83 -3.88 1.37
C VAL A 154 20.05 -3.93 0.44
N ASP A 155 20.70 -5.09 0.37
CA ASP A 155 21.91 -5.36 -0.43
C ASP A 155 21.61 -6.04 -1.78
N ALA A 156 20.33 -6.09 -2.19
CA ALA A 156 19.95 -6.62 -3.49
C ALA A 156 20.47 -5.75 -4.64
N GLU A 157 20.80 -6.38 -5.77
CA GLU A 157 20.99 -5.69 -7.04
C GLU A 157 19.62 -5.42 -7.65
N TRP A 158 19.25 -4.14 -7.78
CA TRP A 158 17.91 -3.75 -8.23
C TRP A 158 17.85 -3.68 -9.75
N ALA A 159 16.98 -4.49 -10.35
CA ALA A 159 16.70 -4.40 -11.77
C ALA A 159 15.94 -3.12 -12.14
N ILE A 160 15.17 -2.57 -11.20
CA ILE A 160 14.47 -1.29 -11.33
C ILE A 160 14.34 -0.60 -9.98
N ALA A 161 14.58 0.71 -9.95
CA ALA A 161 14.38 1.51 -8.75
C ALA A 161 12.88 1.67 -8.45
N PRO A 162 12.41 1.38 -7.22
CA PRO A 162 11.02 1.54 -6.86
C PRO A 162 10.66 3.03 -6.72
N ALA A 163 9.65 3.48 -7.48
CA ALA A 163 9.18 4.86 -7.41
C ALA A 163 8.12 5.08 -6.30
N HIS A 164 7.23 4.11 -6.11
CA HIS A 164 6.13 4.14 -5.14
C HIS A 164 5.58 2.71 -4.94
N GLY A 165 4.73 2.54 -3.92
CA GLY A 165 3.92 1.33 -3.76
C GLY A 165 2.82 1.26 -4.83
N PHE A 166 2.43 0.04 -5.20
CA PHE A 166 1.33 -0.19 -6.14
C PHE A 166 0.77 -1.61 -6.04
N TRP A 167 -0.54 -1.75 -6.28
CA TRP A 167 -1.24 -3.03 -6.17
C TRP A 167 -1.93 -3.36 -7.49
N VAL A 168 -1.74 -4.58 -7.98
CA VAL A 168 -2.35 -5.09 -9.22
C VAL A 168 -3.45 -6.08 -8.88
N TYR A 169 -4.67 -5.76 -9.29
CA TYR A 169 -5.88 -6.56 -9.13
C TYR A 169 -6.15 -7.33 -10.43
N ASP A 170 -5.77 -8.60 -10.45
CA ASP A 170 -5.79 -9.46 -11.63
C ASP A 170 -5.04 -8.83 -12.82
N ASP A 171 -5.73 -8.67 -13.94
CA ASP A 171 -5.34 -8.00 -15.18
C ASP A 171 -6.27 -6.80 -15.49
N ARG A 172 -6.92 -6.23 -14.46
CA ARG A 172 -8.03 -5.27 -14.63
C ARG A 172 -7.77 -3.88 -14.07
N LEU A 173 -6.96 -3.79 -13.02
CA LEU A 173 -6.77 -2.55 -12.30
C LEU A 173 -5.41 -2.54 -11.60
N VAL A 174 -4.70 -1.43 -11.73
CA VAL A 174 -3.57 -1.09 -10.87
C VAL A 174 -3.97 0.11 -10.01
N VAL A 175 -3.68 0.00 -8.72
CA VAL A 175 -3.90 1.06 -7.76
C VAL A 175 -2.54 1.55 -7.27
N VAL A 176 -2.31 2.85 -7.39
CA VAL A 176 -1.10 3.53 -6.89
C VAL A 176 -1.51 4.52 -5.81
N GLU A 177 -0.97 4.37 -4.60
CA GLU A 177 -1.17 5.35 -3.54
C GLU A 177 -0.11 6.46 -3.66
N THR A 178 -0.56 7.71 -3.77
CA THR A 178 0.29 8.91 -3.66
C THR A 178 -0.20 9.77 -2.49
N PHE A 179 0.62 10.73 -2.06
CA PHE A 179 0.20 11.67 -1.02
C PHE A 179 -1.01 12.51 -1.40
N ALA A 180 -1.19 12.81 -2.70
CA ALA A 180 -2.27 13.66 -3.19
C ALA A 180 -3.54 12.86 -3.52
N ALA A 181 -3.37 11.67 -4.12
CA ALA A 181 -4.46 10.85 -4.65
C ALA A 181 -4.08 9.37 -4.78
N GLU A 182 -5.09 8.52 -4.87
CA GLU A 182 -4.96 7.13 -5.35
C GLU A 182 -5.23 7.18 -6.85
N LEU A 183 -4.31 6.64 -7.65
CA LEU A 183 -4.49 6.52 -9.09
C LEU A 183 -5.02 5.12 -9.40
N ASN A 184 -6.18 5.08 -10.08
CA ASN A 184 -6.77 3.86 -10.63
C ASN A 184 -6.41 3.76 -12.11
N LEU A 185 -5.45 2.89 -12.43
CA LEU A 185 -4.99 2.65 -13.81
C LEU A 185 -5.68 1.40 -14.35
N SER A 186 -6.48 1.58 -15.41
CA SER A 186 -7.30 0.52 -15.99
C SER A 186 -7.02 0.30 -17.48
N GLN A 187 -6.06 1.02 -18.07
CA GLN A 187 -5.67 0.78 -19.46
C GLN A 187 -4.75 -0.46 -19.53
N ALA A 188 -4.99 -1.31 -20.53
CA ALA A 188 -4.23 -2.56 -20.71
C ALA A 188 -2.71 -2.33 -20.71
N ALA A 189 -2.22 -1.32 -21.44
CA ALA A 189 -0.80 -0.98 -21.48
C ALA A 189 -0.21 -0.57 -20.12
N GLU A 190 -0.99 0.13 -19.28
CA GLU A 190 -0.57 0.50 -17.91
C GLU A 190 -0.50 -0.76 -17.04
N ILE A 191 -1.53 -1.62 -17.11
CA ILE A 191 -1.60 -2.86 -16.33
C ILE A 191 -0.46 -3.81 -16.70
N GLU A 192 -0.19 -3.99 -17.99
CA GLU A 192 0.91 -4.82 -18.50
C GLU A 192 2.27 -4.30 -18.01
N LEU A 193 2.49 -2.98 -18.07
CA LEU A 193 3.72 -2.35 -17.57
C LEU A 193 3.92 -2.61 -16.08
N TYR A 194 2.91 -2.34 -15.25
CA TYR A 194 3.01 -2.53 -13.80
C TYR A 194 3.11 -4.01 -13.40
N THR A 195 2.47 -4.91 -14.14
CA THR A 195 2.62 -6.36 -13.94
C THR A 195 4.06 -6.78 -14.23
N LYS A 196 4.65 -6.30 -15.34
CA LYS A 196 6.06 -6.57 -15.67
C LYS A 196 7.02 -6.00 -14.61
N ILE A 197 6.77 -4.78 -14.12
CA ILE A 197 7.57 -4.17 -13.05
C ILE A 197 7.46 -4.99 -11.77
N PHE A 198 6.25 -5.42 -11.40
CA PHE A 198 6.05 -6.29 -10.24
C PHE A 198 6.83 -7.60 -10.36
N GLU A 199 6.74 -8.27 -11.52
CA GLU A 199 7.47 -9.51 -11.76
C GLU A 199 8.99 -9.31 -11.69
N THR A 200 9.48 -8.17 -12.19
CA THR A 200 10.89 -7.80 -12.10
C THR A 200 11.32 -7.64 -10.64
N LEU A 201 10.59 -6.86 -9.84
CA LEU A 201 10.86 -6.68 -8.40
C LEU A 201 10.71 -7.98 -7.61
N ALA A 202 9.78 -8.85 -8.03
CA ALA A 202 9.57 -10.15 -7.42
C ALA A 202 10.75 -11.11 -7.64
N LEU A 203 11.55 -10.93 -8.70
CA LEU A 203 12.78 -11.68 -8.93
C LEU A 203 13.92 -11.23 -8.01
N ASP A 204 13.95 -9.94 -7.65
CA ASP A 204 14.93 -9.36 -6.72
C ASP A 204 14.63 -9.73 -5.25
N ALA A 205 13.41 -10.22 -4.98
CA ALA A 205 12.97 -10.61 -3.65
C ALA A 205 13.45 -12.01 -3.22
N VAL A 206 13.76 -12.15 -1.93
CA VAL A 206 13.91 -13.45 -1.28
C VAL A 206 12.60 -13.90 -0.66
N TYR A 207 12.38 -15.21 -0.61
CA TYR A 207 11.13 -15.84 -0.14
C TYR A 207 11.40 -16.83 1.00
N ASP A 208 10.31 -17.34 1.58
CA ASP A 208 10.29 -18.45 2.54
C ASP A 208 11.26 -18.24 3.71
N ARG A 209 12.20 -19.18 3.90
CA ARG A 209 13.18 -19.15 4.99
C ARG A 209 14.02 -17.88 4.98
N ARG A 210 14.45 -17.40 3.81
CA ARG A 210 15.29 -16.20 3.71
C ARG A 210 14.52 -14.94 4.09
N ALA A 211 13.26 -14.82 3.62
CA ALA A 211 12.38 -13.73 4.03
C ALA A 211 12.12 -13.77 5.55
N ARG A 212 11.84 -14.95 6.12
CA ARG A 212 11.65 -15.12 7.57
C ARG A 212 12.88 -14.73 8.39
N THR A 213 14.09 -15.02 7.89
CA THR A 213 15.33 -14.59 8.53
C THR A 213 15.45 -13.07 8.58
N LEU A 214 15.10 -12.36 7.49
CA LEU A 214 15.11 -10.89 7.50
C LEU A 214 14.07 -10.30 8.47
N ILE A 215 12.87 -10.89 8.53
CA ILE A 215 11.83 -10.46 9.47
C ILE A 215 12.25 -10.69 10.92
N ALA A 216 12.85 -11.85 11.23
CA ALA A 216 13.37 -12.14 12.56
C ALA A 216 14.49 -11.17 12.97
N LYS A 217 15.44 -10.89 12.06
CA LYS A 217 16.50 -9.90 12.30
C LYS A 217 15.92 -8.49 12.56
N ALA A 218 14.84 -8.12 11.86
CA ALA A 218 14.15 -6.86 12.13
C ALA A 218 13.49 -6.85 13.52
N ALA A 219 12.91 -7.97 13.95
CA ALA A 219 12.33 -8.10 15.29
C ALA A 219 13.40 -7.99 16.38
N ASP A 220 14.54 -8.69 16.25
CA ASP A 220 15.67 -8.59 17.17
C ASP A 220 16.14 -7.13 17.32
N ALA A 221 16.28 -6.41 16.19
CA ALA A 221 16.64 -5.00 16.21
C ALA A 221 15.59 -4.07 16.86
N VAL A 222 14.33 -4.49 16.92
CA VAL A 222 13.27 -3.77 17.66
C VAL A 222 13.36 -4.08 19.15
N GLU A 223 13.60 -5.34 19.52
CA GLU A 223 13.82 -5.75 20.92
C GLU A 223 15.03 -5.06 21.54
N ASP A 224 16.13 -4.95 20.81
CA ASP A 224 17.33 -4.26 21.28
C ASP A 224 17.06 -2.77 21.55
N ARG A 225 16.24 -2.12 20.70
CA ARG A 225 15.80 -0.73 20.93
C ARG A 225 14.90 -0.60 22.15
N LEU A 226 14.04 -1.58 22.43
CA LEU A 226 13.23 -1.62 23.64
C LEU A 226 14.10 -1.77 24.89
N ARG A 227 15.03 -2.72 24.88
CA ARG A 227 15.95 -2.98 26.00
C ARG A 227 16.89 -1.80 26.26
N GLY A 228 17.30 -1.09 25.20
CA GLY A 228 18.12 0.11 25.28
C GLY A 228 17.40 1.39 25.72
N ASN A 229 16.06 1.35 25.86
CA ASN A 229 15.25 2.52 26.22
C ASN A 229 14.41 2.24 27.48
N PRO A 230 15.00 2.31 28.69
CA PRO A 230 14.27 2.14 29.94
C PRO A 230 13.53 3.43 30.25
N GLU A 231 12.27 3.53 29.80
CA GLU A 231 11.31 4.58 30.12
C GLU A 231 11.63 6.02 29.63
N THR A 232 10.75 6.52 28.76
CA THR A 232 10.07 7.79 28.99
C THR A 232 8.62 7.62 28.56
N PRO A 233 7.66 7.55 29.50
CA PRO A 233 6.24 7.69 29.18
C PRO A 233 5.94 9.15 28.83
N ASP A 234 5.00 9.34 27.90
CA ASP A 234 4.41 10.61 27.44
C ASP A 234 5.29 11.55 26.59
N GLU A 235 4.95 11.63 25.30
CA GLU A 235 4.27 12.80 24.72
C GLU A 235 4.32 12.72 23.18
N LYS A 236 3.13 12.63 22.56
CA LYS A 236 2.71 13.12 21.23
C LYS A 236 1.84 12.11 20.48
N LEU A 237 0.63 11.93 21.01
CA LEU A 237 -0.57 11.70 20.19
C LEU A 237 -0.98 13.04 19.56
#